data_AF-A0A0K0DB91-F1
#
_entry.id   AF-A0A0K0DB91-F1
#
_cell.length_a   1.000
_cell.length_b   1.000
_cell.length_c   1.000
_cell.angle_alpha   90.00
_cell.angle_beta   90.00
_cell.angle_gamma   90.00
#
_symmetry.space_group_name_H-M   'P 1'
#
loop_
_entity.id
_entity.type
_entity.pdbx_description
1 polymer ?
#
loop_
_entity_poly.entity_id
_entity_poly.type
_entity_poly.pdbx_seq_one_letter_code
_entity_poly.pdbx_strand_id
1 'polypeptide(L)'
;MVKLDRNAVLEYATFKVPYEELNMEFRRGHKNMERAGAGLKRSISNLRAILTEMDGCVSMSLAHEAFRDFHSKLEQLDFVKREALRKQRQFIKNMQSRIRFLRNEVI
;
A
#
# COMPACT_ATOMS: atom_id res chain seq x y z
N MET A 1 25.19 2.05 -16.07
CA MET A 1 25.39 3.01 -14.96
C MET A 1 25.49 4.40 -15.57
N VAL A 2 24.47 5.24 -15.40
CA VAL A 2 24.54 6.65 -15.81
C VAL A 2 25.36 7.39 -14.76
N LYS A 3 26.46 8.06 -15.17
CA LYS A 3 27.27 8.89 -14.28
C LYS A 3 26.42 10.10 -13.86
N LEU A 4 25.91 10.09 -12.63
CA LEU A 4 25.24 11.24 -12.04
C LEU A 4 26.30 12.29 -11.69
N ASP A 5 26.05 13.53 -12.11
CA ASP A 5 26.86 14.72 -11.80
C ASP A 5 27.04 14.86 -10.28
N ARG A 6 28.23 15.29 -9.81
CA ARG A 6 28.53 15.50 -8.38
C ARG A 6 27.52 16.44 -7.70
N ASN A 7 27.01 17.43 -8.45
CA ASN A 7 25.96 18.32 -7.95
C ASN A 7 24.61 17.60 -7.83
N ALA A 8 24.27 16.73 -8.77
CA ALA A 8 23.08 15.88 -8.68
C ALA A 8 23.19 14.87 -7.54
N VAL A 9 24.39 14.34 -7.25
CA VAL A 9 24.65 13.47 -6.10
C VAL A 9 24.42 14.22 -4.79
N LEU A 10 24.84 15.49 -4.68
CA LEU A 10 24.59 16.33 -3.52
C LEU A 10 23.09 16.66 -3.35
N GLU A 11 22.38 17.01 -4.42
CA GLU A 11 20.92 17.22 -4.36
C GLU A 11 20.16 15.95 -3.98
N TYR A 12 20.53 14.78 -4.53
CA TYR A 12 19.97 13.48 -4.15
C TYR A 12 20.40 13.02 -2.73
N ALA A 13 21.54 13.51 -2.25
CA ALA A 13 22.07 13.30 -0.90
C ALA A 13 21.47 14.28 0.12
N THR A 14 20.93 15.42 -0.31
CA THR A 14 20.14 16.26 0.58
C THR A 14 18.91 15.46 1.01
N PHE A 15 18.72 15.31 2.31
CA PHE A 15 17.61 14.55 2.91
C PHE A 15 16.21 14.95 2.43
N LYS A 16 16.08 16.08 1.73
CA LYS A 16 14.86 16.62 1.15
C LYS A 16 14.27 15.72 0.05
N VAL A 17 15.04 15.34 -0.96
CA VAL A 17 14.54 14.50 -2.08
C VAL A 17 14.10 13.10 -1.60
N PRO A 18 14.88 12.39 -0.76
CA PRO A 18 14.44 11.11 -0.20
C PRO A 18 13.19 11.25 0.67
N TYR A 19 13.07 12.33 1.46
CA TYR A 19 11.88 12.54 2.28
C TYR A 19 10.62 12.79 1.44
N GLU A 20 10.73 13.53 0.34
CA GLU A 20 9.62 13.75 -0.60
C GLU A 20 9.19 12.45 -1.28
N GLU A 21 10.14 11.62 -1.72
CA GLU A 21 9.87 10.29 -2.26
C GLU A 21 9.18 9.38 -1.23
N LEU A 22 9.64 9.35 0.03
CA LEU A 22 8.99 8.61 1.13
C LEU A 22 7.55 9.08 1.33
N ASN A 23 7.33 10.39 1.36
CA ASN A 23 6.01 10.99 1.52
C ASN A 23 5.08 10.65 0.36
N MET A 24 5.58 10.69 -0.88
CA MET A 24 4.80 10.28 -2.05
C MET A 24 4.37 8.82 -1.96
N GLU A 25 5.28 7.91 -1.61
CA GLU A 25 4.96 6.50 -1.46
C GLU A 25 4.01 6.23 -0.29
N PHE A 26 4.14 6.98 0.82
CA PHE A 26 3.19 6.91 1.94
C PHE A 26 1.78 7.33 1.49
N ARG A 27 1.64 8.48 0.81
CA ARG A 27 0.36 8.96 0.29
C ARG A 27 -0.25 8.01 -0.73
N ARG A 28 0.56 7.46 -1.63
CA ARG A 28 0.12 6.45 -2.62
C ARG A 28 -0.36 5.18 -1.95
N GLY A 29 0.40 4.67 -0.99
CA GLY A 29 0.03 3.50 -0.18
C GLY A 29 -1.30 3.72 0.54
N HIS A 30 -1.46 4.86 1.21
CA HIS A 30 -2.70 5.24 1.87
C HIS A 30 -3.89 5.29 0.91
N LYS A 31 -3.74 5.97 -0.23
CA LYS A 31 -4.80 6.07 -1.25
C LYS A 31 -5.21 4.70 -1.80
N ASN A 32 -4.25 3.79 -1.97
CA ASN A 32 -4.54 2.43 -2.44
C ASN A 32 -5.27 1.61 -1.37
N MET A 33 -4.88 1.73 -0.10
CA MET A 33 -5.58 1.09 1.02
C MET A 33 -7.02 1.62 1.15
N GLU A 34 -7.23 2.93 1.03
CA GLU A 34 -8.58 3.54 1.03
C GLU A 34 -9.46 2.98 -0.09
N ARG A 35 -8.91 2.85 -1.30
CA ARG A 35 -9.63 2.26 -2.45
C ARG A 35 -9.99 0.80 -2.21
N ALA A 36 -9.06 0.00 -1.68
CA ALA A 36 -9.31 -1.41 -1.37
C ALA A 36 -10.34 -1.55 -0.23
N GLY A 37 -10.24 -0.73 0.81
CA GLY A 37 -11.19 -0.66 1.92
C GLY A 37 -12.59 -0.27 1.46
N ALA A 38 -12.71 0.69 0.53
CA ALA A 38 -14.00 1.04 -0.06
C ALA A 38 -14.62 -0.14 -0.85
N GLY A 39 -13.79 -0.94 -1.55
CA GLY A 39 -14.22 -2.17 -2.20
C GLY A 39 -14.75 -3.20 -1.21
N LEU A 40 -14.00 -3.45 -0.13
CA LEU A 40 -14.41 -4.36 0.94
C LEU A 40 -15.71 -3.90 1.63
N LYS A 41 -15.85 -2.61 1.92
CA LYS A 41 -17.07 -2.04 2.53
C LYS A 41 -18.30 -2.26 1.66
N ARG A 42 -18.17 -2.08 0.33
CA ARG A 42 -19.26 -2.37 -0.61
C ARG A 42 -19.61 -3.86 -0.62
N SER A 43 -18.61 -4.73 -0.65
CA SER A 43 -18.82 -6.18 -0.62
C SER A 43 -19.51 -6.66 0.66
N ILE A 44 -19.10 -6.14 1.83
CA ILE A 44 -19.79 -6.41 3.12
C ILE A 44 -21.24 -5.94 3.08
N SER A 45 -21.49 -4.76 2.51
CA SER A 45 -22.85 -4.21 2.42
C SER A 45 -23.73 -5.08 1.53
N ASN A 46 -23.20 -5.55 0.41
CA ASN A 46 -23.88 -6.48 -0.49
C ASN A 46 -24.17 -7.84 0.17
N LEU A 47 -23.16 -8.40 0.85
CA LEU A 47 -23.32 -9.65 1.60
C LEU A 47 -24.41 -9.52 2.68
N ARG A 48 -24.44 -8.40 3.41
CA ARG A 48 -25.49 -8.12 4.39
C ARG A 48 -26.87 -8.02 3.74
N ALA A 49 -27.00 -7.29 2.63
CA ALA A 49 -28.28 -7.17 1.91
C ALA A 49 -28.81 -8.55 1.51
N ILE A 50 -27.97 -9.38 0.87
CA ILE A 50 -28.31 -10.74 0.45
C ILE A 50 -28.76 -11.61 1.63
N LEU A 51 -28.04 -11.56 2.75
CA LEU A 51 -28.35 -12.39 3.93
C LEU A 51 -29.55 -11.88 4.74
N THR A 52 -29.90 -10.60 4.65
CA THR A 52 -30.93 -9.97 5.49
C THR A 52 -32.26 -9.81 4.76
N GLU A 53 -32.27 -9.57 3.44
CA GLU A 53 -33.48 -9.25 2.69
C GLU A 53 -34.35 -10.47 2.35
N MET A 54 -33.88 -11.70 2.55
CA MET A 54 -34.59 -12.91 2.08
C MET A 54 -35.20 -13.78 3.19
N ASP A 55 -35.39 -13.29 4.42
CA ASP A 55 -35.98 -14.05 5.53
C ASP A 55 -35.40 -15.48 5.67
N GLY A 56 -34.10 -15.64 5.42
CA GLY A 56 -33.38 -16.92 5.48
C GLY A 56 -33.51 -17.84 4.26
N CYS A 57 -34.28 -17.49 3.24
CA CYS A 57 -34.40 -18.25 1.99
C CYS A 57 -33.45 -17.70 0.90
N VAL A 58 -32.15 -17.71 1.18
CA VAL A 58 -31.10 -17.31 0.22
C VAL A 58 -30.66 -18.54 -0.57
N SER A 59 -30.55 -18.42 -1.89
CA SER A 59 -29.97 -19.50 -2.67
C SER A 59 -28.50 -19.72 -2.30
N MET A 60 -28.10 -20.98 -2.14
CA MET A 60 -26.73 -21.34 -1.76
C MET A 60 -25.70 -20.79 -2.78
N SER A 61 -26.06 -20.73 -4.06
CA SER A 61 -25.21 -20.15 -5.10
C SER A 61 -24.97 -18.66 -4.89
N LEU A 62 -26.02 -17.87 -4.62
CA LEU A 62 -25.93 -16.43 -4.40
C LEU A 62 -25.13 -16.10 -3.13
N ALA A 63 -25.39 -16.82 -2.04
CA ALA A 63 -24.63 -16.67 -0.81
C ALA A 63 -23.14 -16.98 -1.05
N HIS A 64 -22.84 -18.09 -1.72
CA HIS A 64 -21.47 -18.49 -2.01
C HIS A 64 -20.72 -17.47 -2.88
N GLU A 65 -21.38 -16.90 -3.89
CA GLU A 65 -20.79 -15.84 -4.72
C GLU A 65 -20.50 -14.57 -3.91
N ALA A 66 -21.43 -14.14 -3.06
CA ALA A 66 -21.23 -12.98 -2.19
C ALA A 66 -20.08 -13.17 -1.19
N PHE A 67 -19.97 -14.35 -0.58
CA PHE A 67 -18.84 -14.69 0.29
C PHE A 67 -17.51 -14.75 -0.46
N ARG A 68 -17.51 -15.26 -1.69
CA ARG A 68 -16.32 -15.30 -2.55
C ARG A 68 -15.84 -13.89 -2.92
N ASP A 69 -16.75 -12.98 -3.28
CA ASP A 69 -16.39 -11.58 -3.54
C ASP A 69 -15.82 -10.93 -2.26
N PHE A 70 -16.48 -11.11 -1.12
CA PHE A 70 -16.00 -10.61 0.17
C PHE A 70 -14.59 -11.09 0.48
N HIS A 71 -14.33 -12.39 0.35
CA HIS A 71 -13.02 -12.97 0.56
C HIS A 71 -11.98 -12.35 -0.39
N SER A 72 -12.29 -12.25 -1.68
CA SER A 72 -11.40 -11.63 -2.66
C SER A 72 -11.06 -10.18 -2.33
N LYS A 73 -12.05 -9.37 -1.89
CA LYS A 73 -11.80 -7.98 -1.46
C LYS A 73 -10.96 -7.89 -0.19
N LEU A 74 -11.13 -8.83 0.74
CA LEU A 74 -10.34 -8.91 1.95
C LEU A 74 -8.87 -9.23 1.63
N GLU A 75 -8.62 -10.18 0.74
CA GLU A 75 -7.27 -10.52 0.26
C GLU A 75 -6.61 -9.34 -0.47
N GLN A 76 -7.38 -8.61 -1.30
CA GLN A 76 -6.90 -7.41 -1.97
C GLN A 76 -6.45 -6.33 -0.97
N LEU A 77 -7.21 -6.09 0.09
CA LEU A 77 -6.83 -5.15 1.13
C LEU A 77 -5.56 -5.58 1.87
N ASP A 78 -5.47 -6.87 2.25
CA ASP A 78 -4.29 -7.38 2.94
C ASP A 78 -3.03 -7.31 2.05
N PHE A 79 -3.17 -7.63 0.76
CA PHE A 79 -2.09 -7.49 -0.22
C PHE A 79 -1.60 -6.04 -0.32
N VAL A 80 -2.51 -5.08 -0.50
CA VAL A 80 -2.15 -3.66 -0.61
C VAL A 80 -1.47 -3.15 0.66
N LYS A 81 -1.94 -3.56 1.83
CA LYS A 81 -1.29 -3.25 3.12
C LYS A 81 0.13 -3.80 3.18
N ARG A 82 0.34 -5.08 2.84
CA ARG A 82 1.66 -5.72 2.84
C ARG A 82 2.62 -5.02 1.87
N GLU A 83 2.17 -4.72 0.66
CA GLU A 83 2.96 -4.01 -0.34
C GLU A 83 3.36 -2.60 0.10
N ALA A 84 2.43 -1.84 0.70
CA ALA A 84 2.72 -0.51 1.23
C ALA A 84 3.81 -0.56 2.31
N LEU A 85 3.69 -1.49 3.27
CA LEU A 85 4.69 -1.69 4.32
C LEU A 85 6.05 -2.12 3.76
N ARG A 86 6.06 -3.04 2.78
CA ARG A 86 7.29 -3.50 2.13
C ARG A 86 8.04 -2.34 1.47
N LYS A 87 7.33 -1.49 0.72
CA LYS A 87 7.91 -0.32 0.05
C LYS A 87 8.43 0.71 1.06
N GLN A 88 7.67 1.03 2.10
CA GLN A 88 8.12 1.94 3.16
C GLN A 88 9.38 1.43 3.86
N ARG A 89 9.43 0.14 4.22
CA ARG A 89 10.62 -0.47 4.82
C ARG A 89 11.84 -0.39 3.89
N GLN A 90 11.67 -0.67 2.61
CA GLN A 90 12.76 -0.55 1.64
C GLN A 90 13.26 0.89 1.53
N PHE A 91 12.34 1.85 1.51
CA PHE A 91 12.67 3.26 1.43
C PHE A 91 13.49 3.73 2.65
N ILE A 92 13.04 3.38 3.85
CA ILE A 92 13.76 3.69 5.10
C ILE A 92 15.15 3.06 5.10
N LYS A 93 15.28 1.79 4.68
CA LYS A 93 16.59 1.13 4.55
C LYS A 93 17.52 1.87 3.59
N ASN A 94 17.00 2.32 2.45
CA ASN A 94 17.76 3.10 1.47
C ASN A 94 18.23 4.43 2.08
N MET A 95 17.35 5.16 2.77
CA MET A 95 17.71 6.39 3.48
C MET A 95 18.81 6.14 4.52
N GLN A 96 18.65 5.14 5.38
CA GLN A 96 19.65 4.78 6.39
C GLN A 96 21.00 4.43 5.76
N SER A 97 21.01 3.74 4.61
CA SER A 97 22.24 3.43 3.88
C SER A 97 22.95 4.68 3.38
N ARG A 98 22.20 5.66 2.85
CA ARG A 98 22.74 6.94 2.40
C ARG A 98 23.31 7.77 3.55
N ILE A 99 22.62 7.79 4.70
CA ILE A 99 23.13 8.46 5.91
C ILE A 99 24.48 7.88 6.34
N ARG A 100 24.60 6.55 6.36
CA ARG A 100 25.85 5.89 6.72
C ARG A 100 26.97 6.23 5.73
N PHE A 101 26.67 6.21 4.43
CA PHE A 101 27.62 6.60 3.39
C PHE A 101 28.14 8.03 3.60
N LEU A 102 27.23 9.00 3.76
CA LEU A 102 27.61 10.40 4.00
C LEU A 102 28.39 10.60 5.31
N ARG A 103 28.06 9.87 6.37
CA ARG A 103 28.82 9.93 7.62
C ARG A 103 30.24 9.39 7.47
N ASN A 104 30.43 8.38 6.63
CA ASN A 104 31.71 7.71 6.45
C ASN A 104 32.63 8.41 5.44
N GLU A 105 32.08 9.17 4.48
CA GLU A 105 32.86 9.98 3.52
C GLU A 105 33.27 11.36 4.06
N VAL A 106 32.73 11.79 5.22
CA VAL A 106 33.06 13.07 5.87
C VAL A 106 34.17 12.90 6.93
N ILE A 107 34.87 11.76 6.93
CA ILE A 107 36.12 11.52 7.69
C ILE A 107 37.27 11.43 6.70
#